data_AF-A0ABD2PQU6-F1
#
_entry.id   AF-A0ABD2PQU6-F1
#
_cell.length_a   1.000
_cell.length_b   1.000
_cell.length_c   1.000
_cell.angle_alpha   90.00
_cell.angle_beta   90.00
_cell.angle_gamma   90.00
#
_symmetry.space_group_name_H-M   'P 1'
#
loop_
_entity.id
_entity.type
_entity.pdbx_description
1 polymer ?
#
loop_
_entity_poly.entity_id
_entity_poly.type
_entity_poly.pdbx_seq_one_letter_code
_entity_poly.pdbx_strand_id
1 'polypeptide(L)'
;MDSTNSSYFEELEIEDLNLLVRQRESVELAKKFGCEWLPHGLEEQYVELFLRMADINPHGDDLSKSRSHFLRKLIPPQDRKPEHSILKAGRKFDPNAFEAEQREAIRFKNSRNKRDLSIGFIGIVCAIPGIVSFRLNYLRTTKPCQKCSDIVPKDSICVRVKSEHRSSSNLTESVVRLDSNKTPIWHPTCFTCSTCSEHLVDYVYGWSNGMPYCLRHYGELIRPRCNTCDH
;
A
#
# COMPACT_ATOMS: atom_id res chain seq x y z
N MET A 1 8.95 -5.02 27.51
CA MET A 1 9.43 -3.67 27.20
C MET A 1 9.78 -3.67 25.73
N ASP A 2 8.79 -3.45 24.86
CA ASP A 2 9.00 -3.55 23.40
C ASP A 2 9.20 -2.14 22.86
N SER A 3 10.39 -1.60 23.12
CA SER A 3 10.83 -0.28 22.70
C SER A 3 11.52 -0.33 21.33
N THR A 4 10.82 -0.83 20.31
CA THR A 4 11.18 -0.47 18.94
C THR A 4 9.93 0.10 18.30
N ASN A 5 9.90 1.43 18.24
CA ASN A 5 9.01 2.25 17.42
C ASN A 5 9.35 2.03 15.93
N SER A 6 9.67 0.79 15.54
CA SER A 6 10.07 0.42 14.19
C SER A 6 8.83 0.57 13.33
N SER A 7 8.96 1.40 12.31
CA SER A 7 7.89 1.60 11.37
C SER A 7 7.59 0.27 10.67
N TYR A 8 6.31 -0.06 10.46
CA TYR A 8 5.92 -1.29 9.77
C TYR A 8 6.52 -1.41 8.35
N PHE A 9 6.96 -0.29 7.75
CA PHE A 9 7.68 -0.29 6.48
C PHE A 9 9.10 -0.87 6.60
N GLU A 10 9.77 -0.66 7.73
CA GLU A 10 11.06 -1.27 8.02
C GLU A 10 10.91 -2.79 8.13
N GLU A 11 9.82 -3.26 8.75
CA GLU A 11 9.50 -4.70 8.85
C GLU A 11 9.16 -5.34 7.49
N LEU A 12 8.55 -4.58 6.59
CA LEU A 12 8.25 -5.03 5.23
C LEU A 12 9.47 -5.01 4.31
N GLU A 13 10.61 -4.47 4.77
CA GLU A 13 11.81 -4.25 3.97
C GLU A 13 11.50 -3.56 2.64
N ILE A 14 10.55 -2.61 2.67
CA ILE A 14 10.26 -1.77 1.52
C ILE A 14 11.32 -0.66 1.51
N GLU A 15 12.40 -0.89 0.77
CA GLU A 15 13.47 0.09 0.54
C GLU A 15 13.03 1.24 -0.38
N ASP A 16 11.90 1.88 -0.09
CA ASP A 16 11.42 3.09 -0.79
C ASP A 16 11.54 4.31 0.14
N LEU A 17 12.64 5.05 0.00
CA LEU A 17 12.91 6.26 0.77
C LEU A 17 11.77 7.29 0.67
N ASN A 18 11.07 7.38 -0.47
CA ASN A 18 9.96 8.31 -0.63
C ASN A 18 8.76 7.90 0.23
N LEU A 19 8.57 6.61 0.45
CA LEU A 19 7.48 6.08 1.26
C LEU A 19 7.72 6.33 2.74
N LEU A 20 8.96 6.12 3.21
CA LEU A 20 9.38 6.44 4.58
C LEU A 20 9.24 7.94 4.90
N VAL A 21 9.61 8.81 3.95
CA VAL A 21 9.42 10.27 4.10
C VAL A 21 7.93 10.61 4.22
N ARG A 22 7.10 10.10 3.30
CA ARG A 22 5.64 10.35 3.33
C ARG A 22 4.97 9.84 4.60
N GLN A 23 5.48 8.75 5.18
CA GLN A 23 4.96 8.24 6.44
C GLN A 23 5.27 9.20 7.59
N ARG A 24 6.51 9.72 7.64
CA ARG A 24 6.87 10.71 8.67
C ARG A 24 5.98 11.95 8.55
N GLU A 25 5.79 12.45 7.34
CA GLU A 25 4.91 13.58 7.05
C GLU A 25 3.47 13.31 7.49
N SER A 26 2.93 12.12 7.21
CA SER A 26 1.54 11.78 7.59
C SER A 26 1.36 11.68 9.11
N VAL A 27 2.35 11.13 9.83
CA VAL A 27 2.34 11.06 11.30
C VAL A 27 2.42 12.46 11.93
N GLU A 28 3.27 13.34 11.41
CA GLU A 28 3.36 14.73 11.87
C GLU A 28 2.06 15.50 11.62
N LEU A 29 1.47 15.32 10.44
CA LEU A 29 0.20 15.95 10.09
C LEU A 29 -0.95 15.43 10.96
N ALA A 30 -1.01 14.12 11.21
CA ALA A 30 -2.05 13.54 12.07
C ALA A 30 -2.02 14.13 13.48
N LYS A 31 -0.82 14.25 14.07
CA LYS A 31 -0.63 14.90 15.38
C LYS A 31 -1.12 16.34 15.40
N LYS A 32 -0.85 17.10 14.33
CA LYS A 32 -1.27 18.51 14.22
C LYS A 32 -2.80 18.67 14.24
N PHE A 33 -3.54 17.69 13.72
CA PHE A 33 -5.01 17.70 13.66
C PHE A 33 -5.67 16.81 14.73
N GLY A 34 -4.92 16.31 15.71
CA GLY A 34 -5.47 15.43 16.75
C GLY A 34 -6.07 14.12 16.20
N CYS A 35 -5.57 13.63 15.08
CA CYS A 35 -5.93 12.34 14.49
C CYS A 35 -4.92 11.27 14.94
N GLU A 36 -5.35 10.02 15.05
CA GLU A 36 -4.43 8.91 15.31
C GLU A 36 -3.58 8.57 14.07
N TRP A 37 -4.16 8.76 12.88
CA TRP A 37 -3.50 8.54 11.60
C TRP A 37 -4.12 9.44 10.53
N LEU A 38 -3.36 9.72 9.48
CA LEU A 38 -3.81 10.35 8.25
C LEU A 38 -3.14 9.65 7.07
N PRO A 39 -3.81 9.59 5.90
CA PRO A 39 -3.28 8.86 4.76
C PRO A 39 -2.01 9.49 4.17
N HIS A 40 -1.08 8.64 3.76
CA HIS A 40 0.17 9.06 3.10
C HIS A 40 -0.09 10.00 1.91
N GLY A 41 0.65 11.11 1.84
CA GLY A 41 0.56 12.08 0.74
C GLY A 41 -0.58 13.11 0.85
N LEU A 42 -1.39 13.06 1.91
CA LEU A 42 -2.37 14.10 2.22
C LEU A 42 -1.65 15.39 2.60
N GLU A 43 -2.00 16.50 1.94
CA GLU A 43 -1.49 17.82 2.30
C GLU A 43 -2.41 18.52 3.30
N GLU A 44 -1.83 19.37 4.14
CA GLU A 44 -2.52 20.08 5.24
C GLU A 44 -3.83 20.77 4.82
N GLN A 45 -3.81 21.48 3.69
CA GLN A 45 -4.98 22.20 3.17
C GLN A 45 -6.16 21.30 2.79
N TYR A 46 -5.93 19.99 2.61
CA TYR A 46 -6.95 19.01 2.25
C TYR A 46 -7.36 18.10 3.41
N VAL A 47 -6.81 18.30 4.62
CA VAL A 47 -7.16 17.48 5.80
C VAL A 47 -8.63 17.61 6.13
N GLU A 48 -9.14 18.83 6.24
CA GLU A 48 -10.57 19.09 6.48
C GLU A 48 -11.49 18.45 5.42
N LEU A 49 -11.06 18.47 4.15
CA LEU A 49 -11.78 17.80 3.08
C LEU A 49 -11.82 16.29 3.29
N PHE A 50 -10.67 15.68 3.61
CA PHE A 50 -10.57 14.24 3.90
C PHE A 50 -11.46 13.84 5.09
N LEU A 51 -11.40 14.59 6.20
CA LEU A 51 -12.19 14.31 7.40
C LEU A 51 -13.71 14.36 7.16
N ARG A 52 -14.17 15.22 6.25
CA ARG A 52 -15.61 15.31 5.87
C ARG A 52 -16.06 14.19 4.93
N MET A 53 -15.14 13.62 4.15
CA MET A 53 -15.44 12.58 3.17
C MET A 53 -15.53 11.18 3.78
N ALA A 54 -15.12 11.01 5.04
CA ALA A 54 -14.78 9.70 5.54
C ALA A 54 -15.92 9.02 6.31
N ASP A 55 -16.44 7.93 5.75
CA ASP A 55 -17.00 6.79 6.51
C ASP A 55 -15.90 6.06 7.32
N ILE A 56 -14.65 6.51 7.20
CA ILE A 56 -13.45 5.97 7.83
C ILE A 56 -13.07 6.91 8.98
N ASN A 57 -13.22 6.50 10.24
CA ASN A 57 -12.91 7.36 11.39
C ASN A 57 -11.38 7.41 11.67
N PRO A 58 -10.69 8.55 11.50
CA PRO A 58 -9.28 8.71 11.83
C PRO A 58 -9.02 9.07 13.31
N HIS A 59 -10.09 9.24 14.09
CA HIS A 59 -10.06 9.53 15.53
C HIS A 59 -10.48 8.30 16.40
N GLY A 60 -10.70 7.13 15.80
CA GLY A 60 -11.28 5.96 16.46
C GLY A 60 -10.27 4.84 16.82
N ASP A 61 -10.07 4.65 18.12
CA ASP A 61 -9.14 3.71 18.76
C ASP A 61 -9.18 2.25 18.23
N ASP A 62 -10.36 1.69 17.95
CA ASP A 62 -10.49 0.24 17.69
C ASP A 62 -9.99 -0.16 16.30
N LEU A 63 -10.26 0.68 15.28
CA LEU A 63 -9.74 0.47 13.93
C LEU A 63 -8.24 0.73 13.89
N SER A 64 -7.74 1.76 14.59
CA SER A 64 -6.32 2.14 14.62
C SER A 64 -5.42 1.15 15.38
N LYS A 65 -5.90 0.64 16.52
CA LYS A 65 -5.24 -0.44 17.27
C LYS A 65 -5.23 -1.75 16.47
N SER A 66 -6.31 -2.04 15.76
CA SER A 66 -6.35 -3.16 14.80
C SER A 66 -5.42 -2.93 13.60
N ARG A 67 -5.33 -1.71 13.07
CA ARG A 67 -4.45 -1.36 11.93
C ARG A 67 -2.98 -1.67 12.20
N SER A 68 -2.48 -1.30 13.37
CA SER A 68 -1.08 -1.47 13.76
C SER A 68 -0.73 -2.94 14.07
N HIS A 69 -1.64 -3.65 14.74
CA HIS A 69 -1.40 -5.02 15.20
C HIS A 69 -1.60 -6.08 14.09
N PHE A 70 -2.47 -5.82 13.11
CA PHE A 70 -2.82 -6.82 12.09
C PHE A 70 -1.82 -6.90 10.93
N LEU A 71 -1.14 -5.82 10.52
CA LEU A 71 -0.15 -5.86 9.42
C LEU A 71 0.94 -6.93 9.64
N ARG A 72 1.40 -7.11 10.88
CA ARG A 72 2.36 -8.18 11.29
C ARG A 72 1.82 -9.61 11.16
N LYS A 73 0.50 -9.79 11.19
CA LYS A 73 -0.21 -11.09 11.05
C LYS A 73 -0.73 -11.33 9.63
N LEU A 74 -0.79 -10.29 8.81
CA LEU A 74 -1.30 -10.32 7.45
C LEU A 74 -0.24 -10.76 6.42
N ILE A 75 1.04 -10.69 6.79
CA ILE A 75 2.14 -11.31 6.03
C ILE A 75 2.32 -12.74 6.56
N PRO A 76 2.39 -13.76 5.67
CA PRO A 76 2.63 -15.13 6.11
C PRO A 76 3.89 -15.24 6.99
N PRO A 77 3.86 -16.02 8.09
CA PRO A 77 4.99 -16.12 9.02
C PRO A 77 6.32 -16.48 8.35
N GLN A 78 6.26 -17.28 7.27
CA GLN A 78 7.42 -17.65 6.45
C GLN A 78 8.09 -16.48 5.74
N ASP A 79 7.33 -15.46 5.37
CA ASP A 79 7.89 -14.27 4.74
C ASP A 79 8.39 -13.28 5.79
N ARG A 80 7.79 -13.27 6.98
CA ARG A 80 8.22 -12.40 8.10
C ARG A 80 9.51 -12.88 8.75
N LYS A 81 9.70 -14.19 8.88
CA LYS A 81 10.89 -14.82 9.46
C LYS A 81 11.32 -16.04 8.64
N PRO A 82 11.98 -15.83 7.49
CA PRO A 82 12.41 -16.91 6.59
C PRO A 82 13.28 -17.94 7.31
N GLU A 83 14.28 -17.47 8.05
CA GLU A 83 15.21 -18.31 8.83
C GLU A 83 14.48 -19.24 9.80
N HIS A 84 13.65 -18.67 10.67
CA HIS A 84 12.85 -19.43 11.63
C HIS A 84 11.93 -20.46 10.96
N SER A 85 11.42 -20.14 9.77
CA SER A 85 10.50 -21.01 9.04
C SER A 85 11.23 -22.18 8.37
N ILE A 86 12.45 -21.95 7.87
CA ILE A 86 13.33 -22.99 7.36
C ILE A 86 13.75 -23.93 8.51
N LEU A 87 14.12 -23.39 9.67
CA LEU A 87 14.45 -24.18 10.87
C LEU A 87 13.26 -25.03 11.34
N LYS A 88 12.06 -24.43 11.38
CA LYS A 88 10.83 -25.12 11.81
C LYS A 88 10.37 -26.19 10.81
N ALA A 89 10.71 -26.07 9.52
CA ALA A 89 10.39 -27.09 8.51
C ALA A 89 11.08 -28.44 8.75
N GLY A 90 11.94 -28.56 9.77
CA GLY A 90 12.41 -29.84 10.32
C GLY A 90 13.38 -30.60 9.43
N ARG A 91 13.83 -30.01 8.32
CA ARG A 91 14.88 -30.60 7.49
C ARG A 91 16.23 -30.28 8.14
N LYS A 92 16.99 -31.31 8.49
CA LYS A 92 18.41 -31.15 8.84
C LYS A 92 19.17 -30.76 7.58
N PHE A 93 19.27 -29.46 7.31
CA PHE A 93 20.10 -28.95 6.23
C PHE A 93 21.58 -28.98 6.65
N ASP A 94 22.46 -29.34 5.71
CA ASP A 94 23.88 -28.96 5.81
C ASP A 94 23.97 -27.42 5.92
N PRO A 95 24.92 -26.84 6.68
CA PRO A 95 25.02 -25.38 6.85
C PRO A 95 25.03 -24.60 5.53
N ASN A 96 25.70 -25.10 4.48
CA ASN A 96 25.72 -24.44 3.18
C ASN A 96 24.35 -24.47 2.47
N ALA A 97 23.61 -25.57 2.64
CA ALA A 97 22.26 -25.71 2.11
C ALA A 97 21.25 -24.80 2.84
N PHE A 98 21.41 -24.64 4.16
CA PHE A 98 20.59 -23.72 4.95
C PHE A 98 20.77 -22.27 4.50
N GLU A 99 22.01 -21.81 4.35
CA GLU A 99 22.31 -20.45 3.86
C GLU A 99 21.76 -20.21 2.45
N ALA A 100 21.86 -21.21 1.56
CA ALA A 100 21.32 -21.12 0.21
C ALA A 100 19.78 -20.99 0.21
N GLU A 101 19.08 -21.81 0.99
CA GLU A 101 17.62 -21.76 1.15
C GLU A 101 17.18 -20.43 1.77
N GLN A 102 17.89 -19.95 2.81
CA GLN A 102 17.61 -18.66 3.44
C GLN A 102 17.77 -17.51 2.44
N ARG A 103 18.84 -17.51 1.66
CA ARG A 103 19.11 -16.50 0.62
C ARG A 103 18.00 -16.48 -0.43
N GLU A 104 17.56 -17.65 -0.90
CA GLU A 104 16.52 -17.75 -1.90
C GLU A 104 15.15 -17.33 -1.34
N ALA A 105 14.82 -17.70 -0.09
CA ALA A 105 13.61 -17.25 0.57
C ALA A 105 13.57 -15.71 0.74
N ILE A 106 14.69 -15.08 1.12
CA ILE A 106 14.81 -13.63 1.19
C ILE A 106 14.64 -12.99 -0.19
N ARG A 107 15.28 -13.55 -1.23
CA ARG A 107 15.15 -13.08 -2.61
C ARG A 107 13.69 -13.11 -3.08
N PHE A 108 12.97 -14.21 -2.82
CA PHE A 108 11.55 -14.32 -3.16
C PHE A 108 10.70 -13.28 -2.43
N LYS A 109 10.91 -13.12 -1.12
CA LYS A 109 10.24 -12.11 -0.29
C LYS A 109 10.44 -10.70 -0.87
N ASN A 110 11.68 -10.31 -1.13
CA ASN A 110 12.01 -8.96 -1.59
C ASN A 110 11.49 -8.70 -3.00
N SER A 111 11.60 -9.69 -3.89
CA SER A 111 11.04 -9.63 -5.24
C SER A 111 9.52 -9.43 -5.21
N ARG A 112 8.80 -10.20 -4.39
CA ARG A 112 7.35 -10.07 -4.20
C ARG A 112 6.98 -8.71 -3.61
N ASN A 113 7.63 -8.30 -2.51
CA ASN A 113 7.32 -7.03 -1.85
C ASN A 113 7.51 -5.85 -2.81
N LYS A 114 8.55 -5.88 -3.64
CA LYS A 114 8.82 -4.84 -4.65
C LYS A 114 7.77 -4.81 -5.76
N ARG A 115 7.33 -5.99 -6.23
CA ARG A 115 6.45 -6.12 -7.41
C ARG A 115 4.97 -5.96 -7.07
N ASP A 116 4.55 -6.51 -5.94
CA ASP A 116 3.13 -6.76 -5.66
C ASP A 116 2.60 -5.90 -4.51
N LEU A 117 3.47 -5.47 -3.58
CA LEU A 117 3.03 -4.74 -2.40
C LEU A 117 3.25 -3.23 -2.55
N SER A 118 2.28 -2.44 -2.11
CA SER A 118 2.41 -0.98 -2.07
C SER A 118 1.33 -0.38 -1.15
N ILE A 119 1.34 0.95 -1.02
CA ILE A 119 0.37 1.72 -0.24
C ILE A 119 -0.30 2.74 -1.16
N GLY A 120 -1.62 2.87 -1.02
CA GLY A 120 -2.37 3.89 -1.72
C GLY A 120 -2.08 5.24 -1.11
N PHE A 121 -1.49 6.15 -1.88
CA PHE A 121 -1.22 7.52 -1.43
C PHE A 121 -2.25 8.49 -1.98
N ILE A 122 -2.52 9.55 -1.23
CA ILE A 122 -3.42 10.62 -1.64
C ILE A 122 -2.72 11.47 -2.70
N GLY A 123 -3.44 11.67 -3.79
CA GLY A 123 -3.18 12.71 -4.77
C GLY A 123 -4.37 13.66 -4.87
N ILE A 124 -4.16 14.78 -5.54
CA ILE A 124 -5.18 15.81 -5.73
C ILE A 124 -5.46 15.95 -7.21
N VAL A 125 -6.74 15.90 -7.59
CA VAL A 125 -7.17 16.35 -8.92
C VAL A 125 -7.23 17.86 -8.87
N CYS A 126 -6.32 18.55 -9.54
CA CYS A 126 -6.26 20.01 -9.52
C CYS A 126 -6.47 20.54 -10.93
N ALA A 127 -7.18 21.65 -11.08
CA ALA A 127 -7.20 22.33 -12.37
C ALA A 127 -6.72 23.77 -12.26
N ILE A 128 -5.50 23.95 -11.73
CA ILE A 128 -4.76 25.19 -11.94
C ILE A 128 -4.22 25.18 -13.38
N PRO A 129 -4.70 26.07 -14.26
CA PRO A 129 -4.11 26.28 -15.58
C PRO A 129 -2.75 26.97 -15.41
N GLY A 130 -1.73 26.54 -16.15
CA GLY A 130 -0.46 27.29 -16.28
C GLY A 130 0.60 27.05 -15.19
N ILE A 131 0.28 26.37 -14.07
CA ILE A 131 1.30 25.91 -13.13
C ILE A 131 1.68 24.47 -13.48
N VAL A 132 2.91 24.31 -13.96
CA VAL A 132 3.58 23.00 -14.05
C VAL A 132 3.92 22.60 -12.62
N SER A 133 2.94 22.10 -11.85
CA SER A 133 3.27 21.56 -10.54
C SER A 133 4.19 20.36 -10.76
N PHE A 134 5.46 20.51 -10.39
CA PHE A 134 6.44 19.41 -10.38
C PHE A 134 6.13 18.41 -9.25
N ARG A 135 5.15 18.71 -8.39
CA ARG A 135 4.72 17.81 -7.33
C ARG A 135 3.99 16.63 -7.95
N LEU A 136 4.58 15.44 -7.77
CA LEU A 136 4.07 14.16 -8.27
C LEU A 136 2.65 13.81 -7.82
N ASN A 137 2.08 14.53 -6.84
CA ASN A 137 0.77 14.23 -6.24
C ASN A 137 -0.42 14.89 -6.97
N TYR A 138 -0.18 15.80 -7.92
CA TYR A 138 -1.25 16.55 -8.60
C TYR A 138 -1.58 15.98 -9.99
N LEU A 139 -2.88 15.85 -10.29
CA LEU A 139 -3.41 15.46 -11.60
C LEU A 139 -4.04 16.67 -12.28
N ARG A 140 -3.72 16.89 -13.56
CA ARG A 140 -4.15 18.08 -14.33
C ARG A 140 -5.59 18.02 -14.83
N THR A 141 -6.17 16.82 -14.85
CA THR A 141 -7.48 16.54 -15.44
C THR A 141 -8.29 15.66 -14.52
N THR A 142 -9.60 15.89 -14.51
CA THR A 142 -10.56 14.96 -13.91
C THR A 142 -10.54 13.65 -14.69
N LYS A 143 -10.83 12.55 -13.99
CA LYS A 143 -10.78 11.21 -14.56
C LYS A 143 -11.84 10.31 -13.94
N PRO A 144 -12.29 9.29 -14.67
CA PRO A 144 -13.15 8.27 -14.09
C PRO A 144 -12.40 7.50 -13.00
N CYS A 145 -13.08 7.24 -11.90
CA CYS A 145 -12.63 6.33 -10.87
C CYS A 145 -12.57 4.91 -11.45
N GLN A 146 -11.46 4.21 -11.22
CA GLN A 146 -11.25 2.86 -11.73
C GLN A 146 -12.26 1.82 -11.19
N LYS A 147 -12.93 2.09 -10.06
CA LYS A 147 -13.93 1.18 -9.49
C LYS A 147 -15.37 1.51 -9.90
N CYS A 148 -15.83 2.74 -9.68
CA CYS A 148 -17.23 3.11 -9.96
C CYS A 148 -17.44 3.75 -11.33
N SER A 149 -16.38 4.08 -12.07
CA SER A 149 -16.40 4.82 -13.35
C SER A 149 -16.90 6.27 -13.28
N ASP A 150 -17.44 6.73 -12.14
CA ASP A 150 -17.78 8.14 -11.94
C ASP A 150 -16.55 9.04 -11.96
N ILE A 151 -16.74 10.29 -12.38
CA ILE A 151 -15.67 11.27 -12.47
C ILE A 151 -15.24 11.72 -11.07
N VAL A 152 -13.95 11.59 -10.78
CA VAL A 152 -13.32 12.22 -9.63
C VAL A 152 -13.28 13.74 -9.87
N PRO A 153 -14.01 14.56 -9.08
CA PRO A 153 -14.18 15.98 -9.37
C PRO A 153 -12.87 16.77 -9.31
N LYS A 154 -12.89 17.96 -9.91
CA LYS A 154 -11.81 18.94 -9.73
C LYS A 154 -11.70 19.34 -8.25
N ASP A 155 -10.47 19.59 -7.82
CA ASP A 155 -10.07 20.00 -6.46
C ASP A 155 -10.48 18.99 -5.37
N SER A 156 -10.60 17.71 -5.76
CA SER A 156 -10.88 16.61 -4.86
C SER A 156 -9.68 15.69 -4.66
N ILE A 157 -9.67 15.00 -3.52
CA ILE A 157 -8.68 13.99 -3.19
C ILE A 157 -8.98 12.68 -3.95
N CYS A 158 -7.91 12.00 -4.36
CA CYS A 158 -7.96 10.70 -5.02
C CYS A 158 -6.87 9.78 -4.48
N VAL A 159 -7.05 8.48 -4.65
CA VAL A 159 -6.03 7.49 -4.30
C VAL A 159 -5.23 7.13 -5.55
N ARG A 160 -3.92 7.07 -5.39
CA ARG A 160 -2.97 6.70 -6.43
C ARG A 160 -2.16 5.48 -6.03
N VAL A 161 -1.87 4.66 -7.04
CA VAL A 161 -1.06 3.45 -6.90
C VAL A 161 0.33 3.66 -7.51
N LYS A 162 1.24 2.75 -7.14
CA LYS A 162 2.59 2.63 -7.70
C LYS A 162 2.55 2.59 -9.23
N SER A 163 3.59 3.09 -9.89
CA SER A 163 3.68 3.07 -11.36
C SER A 163 3.57 1.67 -11.96
N GLU A 164 4.19 0.70 -11.31
CA GLU A 164 4.27 -0.70 -11.73
C GLU A 164 2.94 -1.44 -11.56
N HIS A 165 2.04 -0.88 -10.75
CA HIS A 165 0.68 -1.37 -10.57
C HIS A 165 -0.30 -0.77 -11.59
N ARG A 166 0.16 0.06 -12.54
CA ARG A 166 -0.71 0.60 -13.60
C ARG A 166 -0.86 -0.46 -14.70
N SER A 167 -2.07 -0.64 -15.23
CA SER A 167 -2.44 -1.75 -16.13
C SER A 167 -1.41 -2.06 -17.23
N SER A 168 -1.22 -3.37 -17.46
CA SER A 168 -0.22 -4.00 -18.30
C SER A 168 -0.37 -3.81 -19.82
N SER A 169 -1.27 -2.94 -20.31
CA SER A 169 -1.68 -3.03 -21.72
C SER A 169 -0.89 -2.21 -22.73
N ASN A 170 0.02 -1.28 -22.40
CA ASN A 170 0.86 -0.59 -23.41
C ASN A 170 2.04 0.21 -22.80
N LEU A 171 3.16 -0.44 -22.49
CA LEU A 171 4.42 0.27 -22.22
C LEU A 171 5.48 -0.24 -23.22
N THR A 172 5.60 0.47 -24.35
CA THR A 172 6.86 0.48 -25.11
C THR A 172 7.92 1.14 -24.23
N GLU A 173 9.05 0.48 -24.10
CA GLU A 173 10.13 0.67 -23.11
C GLU A 173 10.94 1.97 -23.26
N SER A 174 10.37 3.02 -23.82
CA SER A 174 11.09 4.27 -24.09
C SER A 174 10.24 5.45 -23.67
N VAL A 175 10.75 6.16 -22.67
CA VAL A 175 10.26 7.42 -22.09
C VAL A 175 9.17 7.24 -21.01
N VAL A 176 9.60 7.17 -19.75
CA VAL A 176 8.79 7.45 -18.55
C VAL A 176 8.46 8.96 -18.52
N ARG A 177 7.71 9.44 -19.52
CA ARG A 177 6.94 10.67 -19.35
C ARG A 177 5.72 10.25 -18.54
N LEU A 178 5.58 10.86 -17.36
CA LEU A 178 4.39 10.79 -16.53
C LEU A 178 3.21 11.35 -17.35
N ASP A 179 2.67 10.56 -18.27
CA ASP A 179 1.37 10.82 -18.87
C ASP A 179 0.36 10.60 -17.75
N SER A 180 0.20 11.67 -16.97
CA SER A 180 -0.80 11.80 -15.93
C SER A 180 -2.19 11.45 -16.43
N ASN A 181 -2.42 11.40 -17.75
CA ASN A 181 -3.64 10.93 -18.42
C ASN A 181 -3.87 9.41 -18.42
N LYS A 182 -2.86 8.55 -18.33
CA LYS A 182 -3.04 7.07 -18.36
C LYS A 182 -3.01 6.38 -17.00
N THR A 183 -2.76 7.12 -15.93
CA THR A 183 -2.70 6.55 -14.58
C THR A 183 -4.11 6.35 -14.00
N PRO A 184 -4.49 5.13 -13.58
CA PRO A 184 -5.77 4.90 -12.90
C PRO A 184 -5.81 5.64 -11.57
N ILE A 185 -7.01 6.07 -11.18
CA ILE A 185 -7.26 6.77 -9.91
C ILE A 185 -8.53 6.23 -9.29
N TRP A 186 -8.65 6.37 -7.97
CA TRP A 186 -9.84 5.97 -7.23
C TRP A 186 -10.33 7.12 -6.36
N HIS A 187 -11.63 7.16 -6.11
CA HIS A 187 -12.12 7.85 -4.90
C HIS A 187 -11.53 7.17 -3.66
N PRO A 188 -11.31 7.91 -2.56
CA PRO A 188 -10.89 7.31 -1.28
C PRO A 188 -11.79 6.13 -0.85
N THR A 189 -13.11 6.30 -0.93
CA THR A 189 -14.09 5.26 -0.58
C THR A 189 -14.10 4.09 -1.56
N CYS A 190 -13.70 4.31 -2.81
CA CYS A 190 -13.65 3.30 -3.86
C CYS A 190 -12.37 2.45 -3.83
N PHE A 191 -11.33 2.87 -3.11
CA PHE A 191 -10.10 2.10 -3.00
C PHE A 191 -10.23 1.04 -1.90
N THR A 192 -10.82 -0.09 -2.28
CA THR A 192 -11.20 -1.18 -1.38
C THR A 192 -10.71 -2.53 -1.91
N CYS A 193 -10.55 -3.51 -1.02
CA CYS A 193 -10.19 -4.88 -1.40
C CYS A 193 -11.21 -5.46 -2.38
N SER A 194 -10.73 -6.11 -3.43
CA SER A 194 -11.58 -6.70 -4.47
C SER A 194 -12.38 -7.93 -4.00
N THR A 195 -12.14 -8.43 -2.79
CA THR A 195 -12.85 -9.59 -2.21
C THR A 195 -13.77 -9.18 -1.06
N CYS A 196 -13.26 -8.53 -0.01
CA CYS A 196 -14.07 -8.15 1.17
C CYS A 196 -14.55 -6.70 1.18
N SER A 197 -14.19 -5.88 0.19
CA SER A 197 -14.52 -4.45 0.15
C SER A 197 -13.99 -3.61 1.33
N GLU A 198 -13.04 -4.13 2.11
CA GLU A 198 -12.35 -3.36 3.15
C GLU A 198 -11.58 -2.17 2.55
N HIS A 199 -11.66 -1.00 3.16
CA HIS A 199 -10.95 0.20 2.69
C HIS A 199 -9.43 0.01 2.81
N LEU A 200 -8.72 0.30 1.71
CA LEU A 200 -7.27 0.12 1.61
C LEU A 200 -6.51 1.44 1.60
N VAL A 201 -7.20 2.57 1.78
CA VAL A 201 -6.55 3.89 1.89
C VAL A 201 -5.66 3.87 3.12
N ASP A 202 -4.39 4.21 2.94
CA ASP A 202 -3.36 4.14 3.99
C ASP A 202 -2.96 2.72 4.43
N TYR A 203 -3.50 1.67 3.79
CA TYR A 203 -3.11 0.29 4.06
C TYR A 203 -2.13 -0.22 3.01
N VAL A 204 -1.30 -1.16 3.45
CA VAL A 204 -0.56 -2.03 2.53
C VAL A 204 -1.57 -2.90 1.80
N TYR A 205 -1.57 -2.81 0.48
CA TYR A 205 -2.35 -3.68 -0.40
C TYR A 205 -1.41 -4.59 -1.20
N GLY A 206 -1.92 -5.76 -1.57
CA GLY A 206 -1.33 -6.61 -2.59
C GLY A 206 -1.99 -6.34 -3.94
N TRP A 207 -1.18 -6.25 -4.99
CA TRP A 207 -1.63 -6.04 -6.36
C TRP A 207 -1.59 -7.37 -7.12
N SER A 208 -2.71 -7.73 -7.73
CA SER A 208 -2.79 -8.93 -8.58
C SER A 208 -3.81 -8.71 -9.68
N ASN A 209 -3.48 -9.11 -10.91
CA ASN A 209 -4.38 -9.03 -12.07
C ASN A 209 -5.03 -7.64 -12.27
N GLY A 210 -4.27 -6.56 -12.01
CA GLY A 210 -4.76 -5.19 -12.18
C GLY A 210 -5.70 -4.69 -11.07
N MET A 211 -5.80 -5.41 -9.95
CA MET A 211 -6.73 -5.13 -8.87
C MET A 211 -6.04 -5.10 -7.49
N PRO A 212 -6.49 -4.24 -6.56
CA PRO A 212 -5.97 -4.20 -5.19
C PRO A 212 -6.70 -5.22 -4.28
N TYR A 213 -5.94 -5.82 -3.38
CA TYR A 213 -6.41 -6.77 -2.37
C TYR A 213 -5.82 -6.41 -1.00
N CYS A 214 -6.55 -6.67 0.08
CA CYS A 214 -5.91 -6.72 1.39
C CYS A 214 -4.92 -7.88 1.43
N LEU A 215 -3.89 -7.78 2.25
CA LEU A 215 -2.81 -8.77 2.32
C LEU A 215 -3.31 -10.20 2.61
N ARG A 216 -4.42 -10.36 3.35
CA ARG A 216 -5.05 -11.67 3.60
C ARG A 216 -5.52 -12.33 2.30
N HIS A 217 -6.40 -11.67 1.54
CA HIS A 217 -6.91 -12.21 0.28
C HIS A 217 -5.82 -12.29 -0.79
N TYR A 218 -4.85 -11.37 -0.77
CA TYR A 218 -3.68 -11.48 -1.64
C TYR A 218 -2.90 -12.77 -1.36
N GLY A 219 -2.65 -13.10 -0.10
CA GLY A 219 -1.98 -14.34 0.30
C GLY A 219 -2.75 -15.59 -0.17
N GLU A 220 -4.07 -15.59 0.00
CA GLU A 220 -4.96 -16.68 -0.46
C GLU A 220 -4.89 -16.88 -1.99
N LEU A 221 -4.72 -15.82 -2.77
CA LEU A 221 -4.58 -15.88 -4.23
C LEU A 221 -3.24 -16.48 -4.69
N ILE A 222 -2.13 -16.11 -4.04
CA ILE A 222 -0.78 -16.51 -4.46
C ILE A 222 -0.40 -17.89 -3.95
N ARG A 223 -0.79 -18.21 -2.70
CA ARG A 223 -0.55 -19.51 -2.06
C ARG A 223 -1.80 -19.92 -1.30
N PRO A 224 -2.81 -20.50 -1.98
CA PRO A 224 -3.97 -21.01 -1.30
C PRO A 224 -3.50 -21.99 -0.21
N ARG A 225 -3.96 -21.77 1.02
CA ARG A 225 -3.73 -22.72 2.10
C ARG A 225 -4.44 -24.02 1.71
N CYS A 226 -3.83 -25.16 2.01
CA CYS A 226 -4.52 -26.43 1.79
C CYS A 226 -5.64 -26.59 2.83
N ASN A 227 -6.65 -27.41 2.52
CA ASN A 227 -7.77 -27.67 3.44
C ASN A 227 -7.31 -28.10 4.85
N THR A 228 -6.15 -28.76 4.97
CA THR A 228 -5.58 -29.16 6.26
C THR A 228 -5.00 -27.99 7.07
N CYS A 229 -4.53 -26.93 6.42
CA CYS A 229 -3.88 -25.77 7.05
C CYS A 229 -4.81 -24.56 7.24
N ASP A 230 -6.05 -24.64 6.73
CA ASP A 230 -7.10 -23.61 6.89
C ASP A 230 -8.03 -23.88 8.10
N HIS A 231 -7.76 -24.93 8.89
CA HIS A 231 -8.47 -25.29 10.13
C HIS A 231 -7.67 -24.95 11.39
#